data_AF-A0A3A6N0U6-F1
#
_entry.id   AF-A0A3A6N0U6-F1
#
_cell.length_a   1.000
_cell.length_b   1.000
_cell.length_c   1.000
_cell.angle_alpha   90.00
_cell.angle_beta   90.00
_cell.angle_gamma   90.00
#
_symmetry.space_group_name_H-M   'P 1'
#
loop_
_entity.id
_entity.type
_entity.pdbx_description
1 polymer ?
#
loop_
_entity_poly.entity_id
_entity_poly.type
_entity_poly.pdbx_seq_one_letter_code
_entity_poly.pdbx_strand_id
1 'polypeptide(L)'
;MPCSSTLAFVSLPLTEHNWQIHAGNADAARVVTMLADAMSLALSCRPITSEPLKQRRELWVFVDPGVPEPRIHCDDIGAVFCLLPPLADHDKLVVGMSVITQALARAELSRGALLIHGALISAPGPRQYGVILAGPGTVGKTTASNRLPPPWRSLCDDTSFVDYCRSGGFMAHPWPTWSRFFRDPDGKPGPGGKWDVRNGLPLKAIFFLARGREDQITPLPVASAMAFLKETVQQVSFLMPHGLPDDQARLLHHKQLAAAEQLVRAIPAFTLRLSLTGSFWNLIAETLNGMEIREFSGPEPIPLPNAIRKGKQPASPSPSLFDQGTLVAAYSGSSMKPTFRHPDLVEVVPYNDRPIRPGDVIYYQPATGGQKVIHRVVRITANGIATRGDNNCPEDPLLLQPRDVIGQVIAAWRYEKRREIAGGIAGICSVYRTWAANELYKFARAPLHKIYHALAKSGFLNALLPASLQPRIYEFKQGNFPSKLKLMVNGRVIGRYDSLQKLWEITPPWRLIIDVSQLPDPARSPAHGGQKNTSIPV
;
A
#
# COMPACT_ATOMS: atom_id res chain seq x y z
N MET A 1 32.78 -30.22 4.37
CA MET A 1 32.04 -31.21 3.55
C MET A 1 30.67 -30.64 3.25
N PRO A 2 30.24 -30.52 1.99
CA PRO A 2 28.91 -30.00 1.68
C PRO A 2 27.88 -31.03 2.13
N CYS A 3 26.91 -30.57 2.92
CA CYS A 3 25.88 -31.39 3.53
C CYS A 3 25.05 -32.05 2.41
N SER A 4 25.10 -33.39 2.36
CA SER A 4 24.28 -34.19 1.47
C SER A 4 22.80 -33.96 1.79
N SER A 5 22.06 -33.44 0.82
CA SER A 5 20.63 -33.57 0.59
C SER A 5 19.68 -33.71 1.81
N THR A 6 18.77 -32.74 1.88
CA THR A 6 17.41 -32.81 2.48
C THR A 6 17.34 -32.61 3.99
N LEU A 7 17.35 -31.33 4.40
CA LEU A 7 16.48 -30.71 5.42
C LEU A 7 17.11 -29.37 5.82
N ALA A 8 17.04 -28.37 4.93
CA ALA A 8 17.34 -27.00 5.33
C ALA A 8 16.27 -26.57 6.36
N PHE A 9 16.71 -26.21 7.56
CA PHE A 9 15.84 -25.75 8.64
C PHE A 9 16.20 -24.31 9.03
N VAL A 10 15.18 -23.52 9.34
CA VAL A 10 15.31 -22.12 9.76
C VAL A 10 14.43 -21.86 10.97
N SER A 11 14.98 -21.20 11.99
CA SER A 11 14.22 -20.74 13.16
C SER A 11 13.88 -19.26 13.02
N LEU A 12 12.59 -18.93 13.12
CA LEU A 12 12.09 -17.55 13.18
C LEU A 12 11.44 -17.30 14.54
N PRO A 13 12.15 -16.66 15.48
CA PRO A 13 11.53 -16.16 16.70
C PRO A 13 10.64 -14.96 16.36
N LEU A 14 9.34 -15.14 16.51
CA LEU A 14 8.36 -14.05 16.61
C LEU A 14 8.03 -13.80 18.08
N THR A 15 7.14 -12.86 18.38
CA THR A 15 6.91 -12.37 19.75
C THR A 15 6.62 -13.50 20.75
N GLU A 16 5.73 -14.44 20.40
CA GLU A 16 5.30 -15.54 21.29
C GLU A 16 5.73 -16.95 20.82
N HIS A 17 6.00 -17.09 19.51
CA HIS A 17 6.29 -18.38 18.88
C HIS A 17 7.68 -18.39 18.28
N ASN A 18 8.30 -19.56 18.33
CA ASN A 18 9.48 -19.83 17.51
C ASN A 18 9.05 -20.75 16.37
N TRP A 19 8.97 -20.19 15.17
CA TRP A 19 8.61 -20.91 13.96
C TRP A 19 9.80 -21.67 13.43
N GLN A 20 9.63 -22.96 13.22
CA GLN A 20 10.59 -23.80 12.52
C GLN A 20 10.10 -24.03 11.10
N ILE A 21 10.84 -23.51 10.12
CA ILE A 21 10.54 -23.67 8.70
C ILE A 21 11.38 -24.83 8.17
N HIS A 22 10.72 -25.90 7.75
CA HIS A 22 11.32 -27.15 7.29
C HIS A 22 11.20 -27.29 5.76
N ALA A 23 12.30 -27.58 5.08
CA ALA A 23 12.27 -28.00 3.69
C ALA A 23 11.98 -29.51 3.57
N GLY A 24 10.79 -29.87 3.11
CA GLY A 24 10.34 -31.26 2.99
C GLY A 24 10.93 -32.03 1.81
N ASN A 25 11.53 -31.36 0.83
CA ASN A 25 12.27 -31.98 -0.27
C ASN A 25 13.42 -31.08 -0.81
N ALA A 26 14.19 -31.58 -1.76
CA ALA A 26 15.38 -30.88 -2.28
C ALA A 26 15.05 -29.54 -2.96
N ASP A 27 13.94 -29.48 -3.71
CA ASP A 27 13.48 -28.24 -4.34
C ASP A 27 12.99 -27.22 -3.31
N ALA A 28 12.29 -27.66 -2.27
CA ALA A 28 11.93 -26.81 -1.14
C ALA A 28 13.17 -26.27 -0.39
N ALA A 29 14.25 -27.03 -0.32
CA ALA A 29 15.48 -26.58 0.34
C ALA A 29 16.08 -25.35 -0.33
N ARG A 30 15.96 -25.23 -1.67
CA ARG A 30 16.43 -24.06 -2.42
C ARG A 30 15.67 -22.79 -2.03
N VAL A 31 14.34 -22.84 -2.00
CA VAL A 31 13.51 -21.67 -1.66
C VAL A 31 13.62 -21.31 -0.17
N VAL A 32 13.70 -22.29 0.73
CA VAL A 32 13.88 -22.06 2.18
C VAL A 32 15.25 -21.45 2.47
N THR A 33 16.31 -21.88 1.77
CA THR A 33 17.66 -21.30 1.90
C THR A 33 17.67 -19.84 1.47
N MET A 34 17.07 -19.53 0.32
CA MET A 34 16.99 -18.15 -0.19
C MET A 34 16.13 -17.26 0.73
N LEU A 35 15.05 -17.81 1.27
CA LEU A 35 14.21 -17.15 2.26
C LEU A 35 14.99 -16.81 3.53
N ALA A 36 15.79 -17.76 4.04
CA ALA A 36 16.62 -17.56 5.22
C ALA A 36 17.61 -16.40 5.04
N ASP A 37 18.29 -16.35 3.89
CA ASP A 37 19.24 -15.28 3.58
C ASP A 37 18.55 -13.91 3.49
N ALA A 38 17.39 -13.83 2.82
CA ALA A 38 16.60 -12.61 2.73
C ALA A 38 16.10 -12.14 4.10
N MET A 39 15.73 -13.06 4.99
CA MET A 39 15.26 -12.76 6.35
C MET A 39 16.39 -12.70 7.39
N SER A 40 17.66 -12.74 6.98
CA SER A 40 18.82 -12.75 7.90
C SER A 40 18.74 -13.83 8.99
N LEU A 41 18.20 -14.99 8.64
CA LEU A 41 18.02 -16.14 9.54
C LEU A 41 19.16 -17.14 9.37
N ALA A 42 19.58 -17.76 10.47
CA ALA A 42 20.60 -18.79 10.44
C ALA A 42 20.00 -20.11 9.95
N LEU A 43 20.62 -20.71 8.93
CA LEU A 43 20.34 -22.08 8.54
C LEU A 43 20.96 -23.03 9.55
N SER A 44 20.21 -24.05 9.94
CA SER A 44 20.74 -25.12 10.79
C SER A 44 20.38 -26.48 10.19
N CYS A 45 21.26 -27.46 10.42
CA CYS A 45 21.06 -28.85 10.03
C CYS A 45 20.41 -29.68 11.16
N ARG A 46 20.11 -29.08 12.31
CA ARG A 46 19.44 -29.72 13.44
C ARG A 46 18.36 -28.80 14.02
N PRO A 47 17.18 -29.32 14.38
CA PRO A 47 16.16 -28.53 15.08
C PRO A 47 16.72 -28.04 16.40
N ILE A 48 16.52 -26.76 16.71
CA ILE A 48 16.91 -26.18 18.00
C ILE A 48 15.96 -26.76 19.05
N THR A 49 16.49 -27.54 19.99
CA THR A 49 15.73 -28.23 21.06
C THR A 49 15.78 -27.50 22.40
N SER A 50 16.53 -26.40 22.50
CA SER A 50 16.95 -25.82 23.79
C SER A 50 16.46 -24.40 24.09
N GLU A 51 15.44 -23.87 23.40
CA GLU A 51 14.89 -22.56 23.78
C GLU A 51 13.83 -22.66 24.89
N PRO A 52 14.03 -22.03 26.07
CA PRO A 52 13.21 -22.36 27.24
C PRO A 52 11.84 -21.63 27.37
N LEU A 53 11.40 -20.77 26.44
CA LEU A 53 10.30 -19.82 26.73
C LEU A 53 9.22 -19.58 25.65
N LYS A 54 9.43 -19.92 24.36
CA LYS A 54 8.44 -19.66 23.29
C LYS A 54 7.78 -20.95 22.79
N GLN A 55 6.49 -20.90 22.48
CA GLN A 55 5.77 -22.06 21.93
C GLN A 55 6.33 -22.40 20.54
N ARG A 56 6.81 -23.63 20.35
CA ARG A 56 7.31 -24.10 19.05
C ARG A 56 6.16 -24.28 18.07
N ARG A 57 6.35 -23.79 16.84
CA ARG A 57 5.44 -23.98 15.69
C ARG A 57 6.25 -24.53 14.52
N GLU A 58 5.62 -25.32 13.67
CA GLU A 58 6.28 -25.92 12.52
C GLU A 58 5.58 -25.52 11.22
N LEU A 59 6.37 -25.12 10.23
CA LEU A 59 5.94 -24.88 8.86
C LEU A 59 6.75 -25.75 7.92
N TRP A 60 6.10 -26.66 7.22
CA TRP A 60 6.70 -27.61 6.29
C TRP A 60 6.47 -27.16 4.85
N VAL A 61 7.54 -26.96 4.10
CA VAL A 61 7.51 -26.52 2.70
C VAL A 61 7.81 -27.69 1.78
N PHE A 62 6.95 -27.92 0.80
CA PHE A 62 7.15 -28.92 -0.24
C PHE A 62 7.01 -28.26 -1.61
N VAL A 63 7.78 -28.72 -2.60
CA VAL A 63 7.57 -28.36 -4.01
C VAL A 63 7.06 -29.59 -4.75
N ASP A 64 5.89 -29.49 -5.36
CA ASP A 64 5.22 -30.61 -6.04
C ASP A 64 4.86 -30.23 -7.49
N PRO A 65 5.44 -30.92 -8.50
CA PRO A 65 5.11 -30.72 -9.91
C PRO A 65 3.63 -30.94 -10.26
N GLY A 66 2.91 -31.76 -9.50
CA GLY A 66 1.49 -32.06 -9.73
C GLY A 66 0.54 -30.95 -9.26
N VAL A 67 1.06 -29.90 -8.64
CA VAL A 67 0.26 -28.83 -8.04
C VAL A 67 0.38 -27.57 -8.90
N PRO A 68 -0.73 -27.09 -9.52
CA PRO A 68 -0.67 -25.94 -10.42
C PRO A 68 -0.57 -24.61 -9.68
N GLU A 69 -1.05 -24.54 -8.43
CA GLU A 69 -1.10 -23.33 -7.61
C GLU A 69 -0.73 -23.64 -6.16
N PRO A 70 -0.11 -22.69 -5.43
CA PRO A 70 0.28 -22.93 -4.05
C PRO A 70 -0.91 -23.30 -3.15
N ARG A 71 -0.71 -24.27 -2.26
CA ARG A 71 -1.72 -24.70 -1.28
C ARG A 71 -1.15 -24.60 0.13
N ILE A 72 -1.92 -23.99 1.03
CA ILE A 72 -1.57 -23.88 2.45
C ILE A 72 -2.60 -24.64 3.26
N HIS A 73 -2.14 -25.66 3.99
CA HIS A 73 -2.94 -26.48 4.88
C HIS A 73 -2.43 -26.33 6.31
N CYS A 74 -3.33 -26.36 7.29
CA CYS A 74 -2.96 -26.46 8.70
C CYS A 74 -3.54 -27.77 9.23
N ASP A 75 -2.74 -28.58 9.90
CA ASP A 75 -3.22 -29.82 10.51
C ASP A 75 -3.88 -29.57 11.88
N ASP A 76 -4.45 -30.62 12.45
CA ASP A 76 -5.15 -30.58 13.74
C ASP A 76 -4.21 -30.32 14.94
N ILE A 77 -2.89 -30.51 14.75
CA ILE A 77 -1.84 -30.35 15.77
C ILE A 77 -1.23 -28.93 15.70
N GLY A 78 -1.61 -28.14 14.68
CA GLY A 78 -1.21 -26.75 14.49
C GLY A 78 0.09 -26.56 13.71
N ALA A 79 0.56 -27.59 13.00
CA ALA A 79 1.61 -27.48 12.00
C ALA A 79 1.02 -26.97 10.67
N VAL A 80 1.82 -26.20 9.93
CA VAL A 80 1.43 -25.59 8.65
C VAL A 80 2.18 -26.28 7.52
N PHE A 81 1.46 -26.70 6.50
CA PHE A 81 2.02 -27.31 5.30
C PHE A 81 1.83 -26.35 4.12
N CYS A 82 2.94 -25.96 3.50
CA CYS A 82 2.99 -25.08 2.35
C CYS A 82 3.48 -25.86 1.13
N LEU A 83 2.55 -26.20 0.24
CA LEU A 83 2.81 -26.92 -1.00
C LEU A 83 2.92 -25.91 -2.14
N LEU A 84 4.09 -25.83 -2.76
CA LEU A 84 4.41 -24.90 -3.83
C LEU A 84 4.42 -25.60 -5.20
N PRO A 85 3.99 -24.92 -6.27
CA PRO A 85 4.17 -25.40 -7.64
C PRO A 85 5.66 -25.43 -8.02
N PRO A 86 6.04 -26.08 -9.13
CA PRO A 86 7.44 -26.15 -9.57
C PRO A 86 8.06 -24.77 -9.79
N LEU A 87 9.21 -24.55 -9.15
CA LEU A 87 9.93 -23.28 -9.09
C LEU A 87 10.96 -23.17 -10.24
N ALA A 88 10.44 -23.21 -11.47
CA ALA A 88 11.23 -23.36 -12.70
C ALA A 88 12.16 -22.18 -13.01
N ASP A 89 11.86 -20.99 -12.49
CA ASP A 89 12.60 -19.75 -12.72
C ASP A 89 12.76 -18.93 -11.44
N HIS A 90 13.58 -17.88 -11.51
CA HIS A 90 13.88 -17.02 -10.36
C HIS A 90 12.65 -16.30 -9.82
N ASP A 91 11.76 -15.82 -10.68
CA ASP A 91 10.59 -15.07 -10.26
C ASP A 91 9.59 -15.98 -9.53
N LYS A 92 9.44 -17.23 -9.98
CA LYS A 92 8.69 -18.28 -9.26
C LYS A 92 9.31 -18.61 -7.90
N LEU A 93 10.65 -18.64 -7.79
CA LEU A 93 11.30 -18.79 -6.48
C LEU A 93 10.93 -17.63 -5.54
N VAL A 94 10.92 -16.39 -6.03
CA VAL A 94 10.52 -15.20 -5.26
C VAL A 94 9.06 -15.26 -4.84
N VAL A 95 8.16 -15.67 -5.75
CA VAL A 95 6.76 -15.94 -5.41
C VAL A 95 6.66 -17.01 -4.33
N GLY A 96 7.43 -18.10 -4.43
CA GLY A 96 7.50 -19.15 -3.41
C GLY A 96 7.87 -18.62 -2.03
N MET A 97 8.91 -17.77 -1.93
CA MET A 97 9.28 -17.11 -0.68
C MET A 97 8.14 -16.24 -0.11
N SER A 98 7.45 -15.49 -0.98
CA SER A 98 6.30 -14.68 -0.60
C SER A 98 5.14 -15.53 -0.08
N VAL A 99 4.86 -16.68 -0.69
CA VAL A 99 3.81 -17.60 -0.24
C VAL A 99 4.15 -18.21 1.12
N ILE A 100 5.40 -18.64 1.33
CA ILE A 100 5.85 -19.20 2.62
C ILE A 100 5.63 -18.18 3.75
N THR A 101 6.04 -16.93 3.54
CA THR A 101 5.87 -15.87 4.55
C THR A 101 4.41 -15.48 4.77
N GLN A 102 3.57 -15.54 3.73
CA GLN A 102 2.12 -15.35 3.87
C GLN A 102 1.43 -16.53 4.59
N ALA A 103 1.89 -17.77 4.41
CA ALA A 103 1.40 -18.93 5.15
C ALA A 103 1.66 -18.77 6.65
N LEU A 104 2.86 -18.32 7.01
CA LEU A 104 3.24 -18.01 8.38
C LEU A 104 2.37 -16.89 8.97
N ALA A 105 2.22 -15.76 8.25
CA ALA A 105 1.36 -14.67 8.69
C ALA A 105 -0.11 -15.07 8.82
N ARG A 106 -0.60 -15.95 7.94
CA ARG A 106 -1.96 -16.51 8.01
C ARG A 106 -2.16 -17.39 9.25
N ALA A 107 -1.16 -18.15 9.67
CA ALA A 107 -1.23 -18.95 10.90
C ALA A 107 -1.28 -18.06 12.15
N GLU A 108 -0.46 -17.00 12.16
CA GLU A 108 -0.41 -16.02 13.25
C GLU A 108 -1.62 -15.06 13.28
N LEU A 109 -2.38 -14.96 12.19
CA LEU A 109 -3.60 -14.13 12.14
C LEU A 109 -4.63 -14.50 13.21
N SER A 110 -4.68 -15.78 13.62
CA SER A 110 -5.54 -16.25 14.71
C SER A 110 -5.28 -15.54 16.05
N ARG A 111 -4.12 -14.89 16.18
CA ARG A 111 -3.66 -14.16 17.37
C ARG A 111 -3.60 -12.64 17.16
N GLY A 112 -4.16 -12.16 16.04
CA GLY A 112 -4.20 -10.74 15.72
C GLY A 112 -3.03 -10.25 14.85
N ALA A 113 -2.19 -11.13 14.33
CA ALA A 113 -1.08 -10.72 13.48
C ALA A 113 -1.53 -10.24 12.08
N LEU A 114 -0.81 -9.27 11.52
CA LEU A 114 -1.10 -8.65 10.23
C LEU A 114 0.18 -8.37 9.44
N LEU A 115 0.13 -8.61 8.13
CA LEU A 115 1.05 -7.98 7.19
C LEU A 115 0.48 -6.63 6.77
N ILE A 116 1.29 -5.58 6.86
CA ILE A 116 0.91 -4.20 6.51
C ILE A 116 1.85 -3.72 5.41
N HIS A 117 1.28 -3.23 4.30
CA HIS A 117 2.04 -2.48 3.29
C HIS A 117 2.43 -1.09 3.83
N GLY A 118 3.57 -1.04 4.51
CA GLY A 118 4.15 0.14 5.10
C GLY A 118 5.60 -0.09 5.48
N ALA A 119 6.40 0.98 5.40
CA ALA A 119 7.80 0.99 5.83
C ALA A 119 7.87 1.03 7.36
N LEU A 120 8.64 0.14 7.99
CA LEU A 120 8.94 0.19 9.42
C LEU A 120 10.17 1.06 9.66
N ILE A 121 10.02 2.06 10.52
CA ILE A 121 11.10 2.96 10.91
C ILE A 121 11.32 2.87 12.42
N SER A 122 12.58 2.96 12.83
CA SER A 122 12.98 3.01 14.24
C SER A 122 13.24 4.47 14.61
N ALA A 123 12.60 4.89 15.71
CA ALA A 123 12.77 6.21 16.26
C ALA A 123 13.98 6.30 17.19
N PRO A 124 14.63 7.46 17.28
CA PRO A 124 15.74 7.68 18.19
C PRO A 124 15.27 7.83 19.63
N GLY A 125 16.04 7.29 20.56
CA GLY A 125 15.78 7.43 21.99
C GLY A 125 16.40 6.31 22.82
N PRO A 126 16.34 6.42 24.15
CA PRO A 126 16.88 5.42 25.08
C PRO A 126 16.12 4.09 25.04
N ARG A 127 14.83 4.11 24.66
CA ARG A 127 14.04 2.93 24.32
C ARG A 127 13.65 3.00 22.85
N GLN A 128 14.09 2.03 22.06
CA GLN A 128 13.73 1.95 20.64
C GLN A 128 12.27 1.52 20.49
N TYR A 129 11.56 2.17 19.57
CA TYR A 129 10.20 1.81 19.19
C TYR A 129 10.02 1.95 17.68
N GLY A 130 9.05 1.20 17.16
CA GLY A 130 8.69 1.15 15.76
C GLY A 130 7.58 2.14 15.42
N VAL A 131 7.68 2.73 14.24
CA VAL A 131 6.62 3.53 13.60
C VAL A 131 6.43 2.99 12.20
N ILE A 132 5.17 2.80 11.77
CA ILE A 132 4.87 2.35 10.41
C ILE A 132 4.48 3.56 9.56
N LEU A 133 5.19 3.77 8.45
CA LEU A 133 4.81 4.70 7.39
C LEU A 133 4.04 3.94 6.30
N ALA A 134 2.72 3.92 6.45
CA ALA A 134 1.78 3.20 5.60
C ALA A 134 1.24 4.10 4.50
N GLY A 135 0.69 3.52 3.43
CA GLY A 135 -0.07 4.29 2.46
C GLY A 135 -0.18 3.63 1.09
N PRO A 136 -1.10 4.10 0.24
CA PRO A 136 -1.32 3.54 -1.08
C PRO A 136 -0.03 3.50 -1.92
N GLY A 137 0.05 2.58 -2.88
CA GLY A 137 1.15 2.53 -3.84
C GLY A 137 1.42 3.91 -4.48
N THR A 138 2.69 4.23 -4.76
CA THR A 138 3.18 5.48 -5.39
C THR A 138 3.10 6.77 -4.56
N VAL A 139 2.59 6.75 -3.32
CA VAL A 139 2.49 7.99 -2.52
C VAL A 139 3.85 8.57 -2.11
N GLY A 140 4.88 7.72 -2.01
CA GLY A 140 6.26 8.11 -1.70
C GLY A 140 6.88 7.40 -0.50
N LYS A 141 6.41 6.20 -0.11
CA LYS A 141 6.91 5.44 1.05
C LYS A 141 8.42 5.23 1.03
N THR A 142 8.95 4.63 -0.04
CA THR A 142 10.40 4.43 -0.24
C THR A 142 11.16 5.75 -0.24
N THR A 143 10.59 6.81 -0.83
CA THR A 143 11.21 8.14 -0.81
C THR A 143 11.27 8.73 0.61
N ALA A 144 10.23 8.55 1.43
CA ALA A 144 10.19 8.99 2.82
C ALA A 144 11.19 8.19 3.67
N SER A 145 11.19 6.86 3.53
CA SER A 145 12.13 5.94 4.17
C SER A 145 13.59 6.33 3.88
N ASN A 146 13.94 6.61 2.63
CA ASN A 146 15.29 7.03 2.23
C ASN A 146 15.70 8.43 2.69
N ARG A 147 14.74 9.27 3.09
CA ARG A 147 15.00 10.66 3.55
C ARG A 147 15.29 10.76 5.04
N LEU A 148 15.06 9.68 5.81
CA LEU A 148 15.28 9.69 7.25
C LEU A 148 16.77 9.92 7.56
N PRO A 149 17.13 11.00 8.25
CA PRO A 149 18.51 11.20 8.67
C PRO A 149 18.81 10.37 9.92
N PRO A 150 20.07 9.93 10.13
CA PRO A 150 20.49 9.45 11.44
C PRO A 150 20.14 10.49 12.53
N PRO A 151 19.72 10.07 13.73
CA PRO A 151 19.67 8.70 14.26
C PRO A 151 18.44 7.86 13.85
N TRP A 152 17.48 8.39 13.08
CA TRP A 152 16.37 7.58 12.56
C TRP A 152 16.88 6.49 11.62
N ARG A 153 16.25 5.32 11.65
CA ARG A 153 16.60 4.20 10.76
C ARG A 153 15.37 3.65 10.07
N SER A 154 15.45 3.42 8.77
CA SER A 154 14.46 2.60 8.07
C SER A 154 14.86 1.14 8.18
N LEU A 155 13.98 0.29 8.73
CA LEU A 155 14.22 -1.15 8.89
C LEU A 155 13.68 -1.96 7.71
N CYS A 156 12.58 -1.52 7.10
CA CYS A 156 12.07 -2.01 5.82
C CYS A 156 11.31 -0.87 5.11
N ASP A 157 11.05 -1.00 3.80
CA ASP A 157 10.45 0.07 2.97
C ASP A 157 9.10 -0.28 2.34
N ASP A 158 8.68 -1.55 2.41
CA ASP A 158 7.49 -2.05 1.72
C ASP A 158 6.52 -2.78 2.66
N THR A 159 6.94 -3.89 3.27
CA THR A 159 6.07 -4.70 4.13
C THR A 159 6.58 -4.71 5.57
N SER A 160 5.66 -4.57 6.52
CA SER A 160 5.90 -4.77 7.95
C SER A 160 5.01 -5.89 8.46
N PHE A 161 5.55 -6.76 9.32
CA PHE A 161 4.76 -7.77 10.03
C PHE A 161 4.47 -7.27 11.44
N VAL A 162 3.20 -7.22 11.82
CA VAL A 162 2.77 -6.79 13.15
C VAL A 162 2.13 -7.96 13.86
N ASP A 163 2.59 -8.30 15.06
CA ASP A 163 1.98 -9.28 15.92
C ASP A 163 1.67 -8.72 17.31
N TYR A 164 0.85 -9.44 18.06
CA TYR A 164 0.42 -9.07 19.40
C TYR A 164 1.24 -9.82 20.44
N CYS A 165 1.80 -9.09 21.42
CA CYS A 165 2.50 -9.66 22.56
C CYS A 165 1.53 -9.94 23.70
N ARG A 166 1.61 -11.13 24.33
CA ARG A 166 0.75 -11.48 25.46
C ARG A 166 1.01 -10.65 26.71
N SER A 167 2.21 -10.07 26.84
CA SER A 167 2.50 -9.11 27.91
C SER A 167 1.79 -7.76 27.72
N GLY A 168 1.02 -7.58 26.65
CA GLY A 168 0.23 -6.39 26.35
C GLY A 168 0.97 -5.46 25.41
N GLY A 169 0.56 -5.43 24.14
CA GLY A 169 1.08 -4.49 23.14
C GLY A 169 1.28 -5.11 21.77
N PHE A 170 1.62 -4.28 20.79
CA PHE A 170 1.92 -4.71 19.43
C PHE A 170 3.40 -4.56 19.14
N MET A 171 3.96 -5.57 18.49
CA MET A 171 5.34 -5.57 18.01
C MET A 171 5.33 -5.48 16.49
N ALA A 172 6.23 -4.70 15.92
CA ALA A 172 6.41 -4.57 14.49
C ALA A 172 7.79 -5.08 14.09
N HIS A 173 7.81 -6.02 13.16
CA HIS A 173 9.00 -6.66 12.61
C HIS A 173 9.23 -6.15 11.18
N PRO A 174 10.49 -5.85 10.79
CA PRO A 174 10.79 -5.60 9.40
C PRO A 174 10.48 -6.86 8.59
N TRP A 175 9.92 -6.69 7.40
CA TRP A 175 9.58 -7.80 6.52
C TRP A 175 10.21 -7.62 5.13
N PRO A 176 10.54 -8.70 4.40
CA PRO A 176 11.17 -8.58 3.10
C PRO A 176 10.32 -7.84 2.06
N THR A 177 11.00 -7.04 1.23
CA THR A 177 10.42 -6.39 0.06
C THR A 177 10.63 -7.27 -1.17
N TRP A 178 9.67 -8.14 -1.47
CA TRP A 178 9.80 -9.16 -2.54
C TRP A 178 10.02 -8.56 -3.94
N SER A 179 9.48 -7.38 -4.21
CA SER A 179 9.66 -6.66 -5.49
C SER A 179 11.13 -6.44 -5.86
N ARG A 180 12.05 -6.40 -4.88
CA ARG A 180 13.49 -6.21 -5.09
C ARG A 180 14.21 -7.44 -5.65
N PHE A 181 13.59 -8.62 -5.59
CA PHE A 181 14.20 -9.86 -6.09
C PHE A 181 13.76 -10.21 -7.51
N PHE A 182 12.63 -9.68 -7.98
CA PHE A 182 12.18 -9.94 -9.35
C PHE A 182 13.17 -9.39 -10.38
N ARG A 183 13.25 -10.06 -11.53
CA ARG A 183 14.07 -9.59 -12.64
C ARG A 183 13.55 -8.29 -13.23
N ASP A 184 14.47 -7.47 -13.73
CA ASP A 184 14.11 -6.30 -14.52
C ASP A 184 13.65 -6.71 -15.94
N PRO A 185 13.09 -5.78 -16.74
CA PRO A 185 12.66 -6.08 -18.11
C PRO A 185 13.77 -6.59 -19.04
N ASP A 186 15.04 -6.31 -18.72
CA ASP A 186 16.22 -6.77 -19.45
C ASP A 186 16.68 -8.17 -18.96
N GLY A 187 15.95 -8.78 -18.02
CA GLY A 187 16.22 -10.12 -17.49
C GLY A 187 17.29 -10.17 -16.40
N LYS A 188 17.81 -9.04 -15.94
CA LYS A 188 18.82 -9.00 -14.87
C LYS A 188 18.17 -9.26 -13.51
N PRO A 189 18.80 -10.03 -12.61
CA PRO A 189 18.30 -10.22 -11.25
C PRO A 189 18.14 -8.88 -10.54
N GLY A 190 17.03 -8.73 -9.79
CA GLY A 190 16.83 -7.56 -8.95
C GLY A 190 17.95 -7.42 -7.89
N PRO A 191 18.11 -6.23 -7.30
CA PRO A 191 19.17 -5.96 -6.33
C PRO A 191 19.07 -6.79 -5.03
N GLY A 192 17.94 -7.47 -4.80
CA GLY A 192 17.69 -8.24 -3.58
C GLY A 192 17.70 -7.38 -2.32
N GLY A 193 17.88 -8.02 -1.18
CA GLY A 193 18.00 -7.36 0.11
C GLY A 193 18.05 -8.35 1.27
N LYS A 194 18.35 -7.83 2.46
CA LYS A 194 18.32 -8.60 3.71
C LYS A 194 17.62 -7.78 4.80
N TRP A 195 16.74 -8.43 5.54
CA TRP A 195 15.96 -7.82 6.62
C TRP A 195 16.10 -8.64 7.88
N ASP A 196 16.45 -8.02 9.00
CA ASP A 196 16.56 -8.71 10.29
C ASP A 196 15.20 -8.80 10.97
N VAL A 197 14.41 -9.78 10.54
CA VAL A 197 13.03 -10.02 10.97
C VAL A 197 12.89 -10.39 12.46
N ARG A 198 14.00 -10.83 13.10
CA ARG A 198 14.00 -11.32 14.49
C ARG A 198 13.86 -10.20 15.50
N ASN A 199 14.36 -9.02 15.16
CA ASN A 199 14.41 -7.86 16.03
C ASN A 199 13.18 -6.98 15.81
N GLY A 200 12.05 -7.42 16.35
CA GLY A 200 10.83 -6.62 16.41
C GLY A 200 10.96 -5.43 17.35
N LEU A 201 10.22 -4.35 17.08
CA LEU A 201 10.14 -3.18 17.93
C LEU A 201 8.71 -2.97 18.45
N PRO A 202 8.51 -2.50 19.69
CA PRO A 202 7.20 -2.07 20.15
C PRO A 202 6.63 -1.00 19.21
N LEU A 203 5.44 -1.25 18.67
CA LEU A 203 4.80 -0.35 17.72
C LEU A 203 4.13 0.81 18.49
N LYS A 204 4.50 2.04 18.13
CA LYS A 204 3.99 3.24 18.83
C LYS A 204 2.89 3.98 18.07
N ALA A 205 2.96 4.01 16.74
CA ALA A 205 1.99 4.71 15.89
C ALA A 205 2.04 4.24 14.43
N ILE A 206 0.97 4.51 13.69
CA ILE A 206 0.87 4.31 12.23
C ILE A 206 0.61 5.66 11.55
N PHE A 207 1.45 6.04 10.59
CA PHE A 207 1.27 7.25 9.78
C PHE A 207 0.93 6.88 8.34
N PHE A 208 -0.27 7.27 7.90
CA PHE A 208 -0.71 7.11 6.53
C PHE A 208 -0.25 8.30 5.68
N LEU A 209 0.63 8.03 4.72
CA LEU A 209 1.24 9.05 3.89
C LEU A 209 0.23 9.65 2.92
N ALA A 210 0.33 10.97 2.76
CA ALA A 210 -0.33 11.75 1.73
C ALA A 210 0.65 12.79 1.17
N ARG A 211 0.43 13.26 -0.06
CA ARG A 211 1.27 14.33 -0.63
C ARG A 211 0.74 15.71 -0.23
N GLY A 212 1.62 16.60 0.18
CA GLY A 212 1.33 17.97 0.58
C GLY A 212 2.33 18.97 0.02
N ARG A 213 2.04 20.26 0.15
CA ARG A 213 3.01 21.33 -0.11
C ARG A 213 3.97 21.51 1.07
N GLU A 214 3.48 21.26 2.27
CA GLU A 214 4.19 21.35 3.54
C GLU A 214 3.98 20.04 4.31
N ASP A 215 4.89 19.79 5.26
CA ASP A 215 4.77 18.63 6.13
C ASP A 215 3.72 18.93 7.21
N GLN A 216 2.73 18.05 7.35
CA GLN A 216 1.66 18.20 8.33
C GLN A 216 1.23 16.84 8.86
N ILE A 217 0.98 16.78 10.17
CA ILE A 217 0.43 15.60 10.84
C ILE A 217 -0.95 15.95 11.39
N THR A 218 -1.89 15.04 11.19
CA THR A 218 -3.28 15.18 11.64
C THR A 218 -3.77 13.83 12.17
N PRO A 219 -4.36 13.78 13.38
CA PRO A 219 -4.92 12.55 13.92
C PRO A 219 -6.00 11.97 13.01
N LEU A 220 -6.01 10.65 12.83
CA LEU A 220 -7.06 9.96 12.09
C LEU A 220 -8.09 9.34 13.04
N PRO A 221 -9.39 9.59 12.81
CA PRO A 221 -10.44 8.84 13.50
C PRO A 221 -10.34 7.34 13.23
N VAL A 222 -10.77 6.52 14.21
CA VAL A 222 -10.71 5.05 14.15
C VAL A 222 -11.31 4.49 12.86
N ALA A 223 -12.45 5.00 12.39
CA ALA A 223 -13.08 4.54 11.16
C ALA A 223 -12.18 4.75 9.93
N SER A 224 -11.59 5.94 9.79
CA SER A 224 -10.65 6.29 8.72
C SER A 224 -9.37 5.47 8.78
N ALA A 225 -8.80 5.33 9.97
CA ALA A 225 -7.61 4.51 10.19
C ALA A 225 -7.86 3.03 9.84
N MET A 226 -9.04 2.50 10.19
CA MET A 226 -9.45 1.13 9.84
C MET A 226 -9.53 0.95 8.33
N ALA A 227 -10.14 1.88 7.59
CA ALA A 227 -10.21 1.79 6.13
C ALA A 227 -8.83 1.80 5.46
N PHE A 228 -7.96 2.73 5.87
CA PHE A 228 -6.60 2.78 5.32
C PHE A 228 -5.78 1.56 5.71
N LEU A 229 -5.90 1.09 6.95
CA LEU A 229 -5.19 -0.11 7.40
C LEU A 229 -5.65 -1.33 6.58
N LYS A 230 -6.96 -1.54 6.40
CA LYS A 230 -7.48 -2.67 5.64
C LYS A 230 -6.94 -2.70 4.22
N GLU A 231 -6.87 -1.53 3.58
CA GLU A 231 -6.29 -1.40 2.26
C GLU A 231 -4.82 -1.83 2.25
N THR A 232 -4.02 -1.33 3.19
CA THR A 232 -2.60 -1.69 3.27
C THR A 232 -2.38 -3.16 3.59
N VAL A 233 -3.28 -3.80 4.35
CA VAL A 233 -3.24 -5.25 4.61
C VAL A 233 -3.58 -6.05 3.34
N GLN A 234 -4.61 -5.64 2.61
CA GLN A 234 -5.03 -6.31 1.38
C GLN A 234 -3.94 -6.28 0.29
N GLN A 235 -3.20 -5.17 0.18
CA GLN A 235 -2.14 -5.01 -0.82
C GLN A 235 -0.99 -6.02 -0.69
N VAL A 236 -0.72 -6.54 0.52
CA VAL A 236 0.37 -7.51 0.77
C VAL A 236 -0.13 -8.92 1.11
N SER A 237 -1.43 -9.06 1.40
CA SER A 237 -2.04 -10.34 1.78
C SER A 237 -2.87 -10.96 0.65
N PHE A 238 -2.75 -10.47 -0.58
CA PHE A 238 -3.62 -10.86 -1.70
C PHE A 238 -3.43 -12.32 -2.15
N LEU A 239 -2.29 -12.96 -1.86
CA LEU A 239 -2.10 -14.39 -2.16
C LEU A 239 -2.62 -15.31 -1.04
N MET A 240 -2.86 -14.81 0.18
CA MET A 240 -3.35 -15.62 1.31
C MET A 240 -4.65 -16.40 1.04
N PRO A 241 -5.67 -15.86 0.32
CA PRO A 241 -6.90 -16.60 0.03
C PRO A 241 -6.78 -17.57 -1.16
N HIS A 242 -5.67 -17.60 -1.90
CA HIS A 242 -5.53 -18.52 -3.04
C HIS A 242 -5.64 -19.98 -2.61
N GLY A 243 -6.32 -20.78 -3.45
CA GLY A 243 -6.61 -22.18 -3.18
C GLY A 243 -7.64 -22.43 -2.08
N LEU A 244 -8.23 -21.40 -1.47
CA LEU A 244 -9.28 -21.56 -0.47
C LEU A 244 -10.68 -21.56 -1.08
N PRO A 245 -11.58 -22.43 -0.58
CA PRO A 245 -13.00 -22.30 -0.80
C PRO A 245 -13.54 -20.93 -0.35
N ASP A 246 -14.59 -20.44 -1.00
CA ASP A 246 -15.17 -19.11 -0.75
C ASP A 246 -15.56 -18.85 0.72
N ASP A 247 -16.05 -19.87 1.42
CA ASP A 247 -16.42 -19.77 2.84
C ASP A 247 -15.20 -19.60 3.74
N GLN A 248 -14.10 -20.30 3.44
CA GLN A 248 -12.82 -20.16 4.14
C GLN A 248 -12.13 -18.83 3.82
N ALA A 249 -12.21 -18.37 2.57
CA ALA A 249 -11.71 -17.06 2.16
C ALA A 249 -12.46 -15.93 2.88
N ARG A 250 -13.80 -16.03 2.98
CA ARG A 250 -14.62 -15.11 3.78
C ARG A 250 -14.21 -15.12 5.26
N LEU A 251 -14.02 -16.30 5.85
CA LEU A 251 -13.56 -16.43 7.23
C LEU A 251 -12.18 -15.78 7.44
N LEU A 252 -11.25 -15.96 6.51
CA LEU A 252 -9.94 -15.32 6.53
C LEU A 252 -10.07 -13.79 6.51
N HIS A 253 -10.90 -13.24 5.63
CA HIS A 253 -11.12 -11.79 5.56
C HIS A 253 -11.77 -11.23 6.83
N HIS A 254 -12.67 -11.98 7.46
CA HIS A 254 -13.25 -11.62 8.75
C HIS A 254 -12.17 -11.59 9.85
N LYS A 255 -11.29 -12.60 9.91
CA LYS A 255 -10.17 -12.63 10.86
C LYS A 255 -9.24 -11.42 10.67
N GLN A 256 -8.90 -11.08 9.42
CA GLN A 256 -8.11 -9.88 9.11
C GLN A 256 -8.80 -8.58 9.54
N LEU A 257 -10.12 -8.49 9.39
CA LEU A 257 -10.88 -7.31 9.83
C LEU A 257 -10.84 -7.15 11.35
N ALA A 258 -11.07 -8.24 12.09
CA ALA A 258 -11.01 -8.23 13.55
C ALA A 258 -9.62 -7.88 14.09
N ALA A 259 -8.56 -8.45 13.51
CA ALA A 259 -7.18 -8.12 13.88
C ALA A 259 -6.85 -6.63 13.61
N ALA A 260 -7.30 -6.11 12.47
CA ALA A 260 -7.08 -4.71 12.11
C ALA A 260 -7.85 -3.73 13.01
N GLU A 261 -9.06 -4.10 13.42
CA GLU A 261 -9.84 -3.33 14.38
C GLU A 261 -9.12 -3.26 15.74
N GLN A 262 -8.61 -4.39 16.24
CA GLN A 262 -7.83 -4.43 17.48
C GLN A 262 -6.61 -3.51 17.39
N LEU A 263 -5.86 -3.59 16.28
CA LEU A 263 -4.67 -2.78 16.07
C LEU A 263 -4.99 -1.27 16.08
N VAL A 264 -6.01 -0.83 15.34
CA VAL A 264 -6.36 0.61 15.24
C VAL A 264 -6.96 1.16 16.54
N ARG A 265 -7.63 0.33 17.34
CA ARG A 265 -8.13 0.75 18.66
C ARG A 265 -7.00 0.91 19.67
N ALA A 266 -5.94 0.12 19.55
CA ALA A 266 -4.79 0.15 20.46
C ALA A 266 -3.72 1.17 20.05
N ILE A 267 -3.45 1.29 18.74
CA ILE A 267 -2.33 2.06 18.19
C ILE A 267 -2.87 3.32 17.51
N PRO A 268 -2.40 4.52 17.92
CA PRO A 268 -2.85 5.76 17.32
C PRO A 268 -2.40 5.85 15.85
N ALA A 269 -3.31 6.36 15.02
CA ALA A 269 -3.10 6.53 13.60
C ALA A 269 -3.21 8.00 13.19
N PHE A 270 -2.40 8.39 12.22
CA PHE A 270 -2.31 9.78 11.74
C PHE A 270 -2.25 9.82 10.22
N THR A 271 -2.72 10.90 9.62
CA THR A 271 -2.30 11.27 8.26
C THR A 271 -0.98 12.02 8.38
N LEU A 272 0.00 11.63 7.57
CA LEU A 272 1.24 12.39 7.39
C LEU A 272 1.29 12.94 5.97
N ARG A 273 0.98 14.23 5.82
CA ARG A 273 1.18 14.95 4.56
C ARG A 273 2.65 15.29 4.41
N LEU A 274 3.24 14.88 3.30
CA LEU A 274 4.66 15.07 3.01
C LEU A 274 4.86 16.07 1.87
N SER A 275 5.69 17.06 2.14
CA SER A 275 6.41 17.83 1.13
C SER A 275 7.64 17.06 0.62
N LEU A 276 8.20 17.48 -0.51
CA LEU A 276 9.38 16.84 -1.09
C LEU A 276 10.68 17.10 -0.32
N THR A 277 10.76 18.20 0.46
CA THR A 277 12.00 18.68 1.08
C THR A 277 11.90 18.92 2.59
N GLY A 278 10.71 18.83 3.19
CA GLY A 278 10.54 19.09 4.61
C GLY A 278 11.17 18.05 5.53
N SER A 279 11.13 18.34 6.84
CA SER A 279 11.72 17.52 7.89
C SER A 279 10.67 16.78 8.71
N PHE A 280 9.79 16.04 8.03
CA PHE A 280 8.67 15.33 8.63
C PHE A 280 9.02 14.45 9.84
N TRP A 281 10.24 13.92 9.93
CA TRP A 281 10.71 13.14 11.08
C TRP A 281 10.74 13.95 12.39
N ASN A 282 10.95 15.28 12.32
CA ASN A 282 10.85 16.16 13.49
C ASN A 282 9.40 16.26 13.97
N LEU A 283 8.45 16.39 13.04
CA LEU A 283 7.02 16.41 13.35
C LEU A 283 6.57 15.06 13.94
N ILE A 284 7.08 13.94 13.41
CA ILE A 284 6.84 12.62 14.01
C ILE A 284 7.41 12.59 15.44
N ALA A 285 8.65 13.03 15.65
CA ALA A 285 9.27 13.04 16.98
C ALA A 285 8.45 13.85 17.98
N GLU A 286 8.04 15.06 17.59
CA GLU A 286 7.22 15.96 18.40
C GLU A 286 5.85 15.36 18.71
N THR A 287 5.17 14.81 17.70
CA THR A 287 3.87 14.15 17.87
C THR A 287 3.96 12.99 18.87
N LEU A 288 5.04 12.20 18.78
CA LEU A 288 5.27 11.04 19.66
C LEU A 288 5.83 11.42 21.03
N ASN A 289 6.22 12.68 21.25
CA ASN A 289 6.71 13.15 22.53
C ASN A 289 5.55 13.20 23.53
N GLY A 290 5.75 12.70 24.74
CA GLY A 290 4.69 12.56 25.75
C GLY A 290 3.68 11.43 25.50
N MET A 291 3.73 10.73 24.35
CA MET A 291 3.01 9.45 24.22
C MET A 291 3.78 8.35 24.94
N GLU A 292 3.18 7.77 25.97
CA GLU A 292 3.66 6.51 26.53
C GLU A 292 3.39 5.35 25.55
N ILE A 293 4.32 4.40 25.47
CA ILE A 293 4.05 3.14 24.77
C ILE A 293 3.00 2.44 25.63
N ARG A 294 1.76 2.41 25.14
CA ARG A 294 0.66 1.79 25.88
C ARG A 294 0.92 0.29 25.95
N GLU A 295 1.18 -0.24 27.14
CA GLU A 295 0.92 -1.64 27.44
C GLU A 295 -0.57 -1.84 27.27
N PHE A 296 -0.97 -2.46 26.15
CA PHE A 296 -2.37 -2.66 25.86
C PHE A 296 -2.90 -3.76 26.78
N SER A 297 -3.58 -3.35 27.84
CA SER A 297 -4.39 -4.20 28.73
C SER A 297 -5.83 -4.30 28.19
N GLY A 298 -5.97 -4.57 26.89
CA GLY A 298 -7.26 -4.92 26.32
C GLY A 298 -7.55 -6.42 26.47
N PRO A 299 -8.78 -6.85 26.19
CA PRO A 299 -9.16 -8.25 26.32
C PRO A 299 -8.18 -9.13 25.54
N GLU A 300 -7.83 -10.29 26.10
CA GLU A 300 -7.11 -11.36 25.41
C GLU A 300 -7.67 -11.49 23.98
N PRO A 301 -6.83 -11.76 22.95
CA PRO A 301 -7.32 -11.97 21.60
C PRO A 301 -8.50 -12.93 21.69
N ILE A 302 -9.71 -12.50 21.29
CA ILE A 302 -10.90 -13.35 21.33
C ILE A 302 -10.47 -14.68 20.74
N PRO A 303 -10.47 -15.79 21.50
CA PRO A 303 -10.19 -17.09 20.93
C PRO A 303 -11.28 -17.32 19.89
N LEU A 304 -10.96 -17.04 18.62
CA LEU A 304 -11.92 -17.22 17.55
C LEU A 304 -12.26 -18.71 17.54
N PRO A 305 -13.56 -19.07 17.59
CA PRO A 305 -13.99 -20.42 17.90
C PRO A 305 -13.21 -21.44 17.06
N ASN A 306 -12.37 -22.22 17.74
CA ASN A 306 -11.85 -23.44 17.16
C ASN A 306 -13.06 -24.33 16.84
N ALA A 307 -13.08 -24.86 15.63
CA ALA A 307 -14.14 -25.68 15.05
C ALA A 307 -15.40 -24.92 14.60
N ILE A 308 -15.56 -24.88 13.29
CA ILE A 308 -16.87 -25.11 12.67
C ILE A 308 -17.34 -26.47 13.21
N ARG A 309 -18.15 -26.48 14.28
CA ARG A 309 -19.05 -27.61 14.52
C ARG A 309 -19.94 -27.68 13.28
N LYS A 310 -19.76 -28.73 12.47
CA LYS A 310 -20.62 -29.04 11.32
C LYS A 310 -22.07 -28.78 11.73
N GLY A 311 -22.72 -27.82 11.07
CA GLY A 311 -24.16 -27.58 11.22
C GLY A 311 -24.63 -26.18 11.62
N LYS A 312 -23.74 -25.22 11.89
CA LYS A 312 -24.16 -23.82 12.09
C LYS A 312 -23.40 -22.90 11.13
N GLN A 313 -24.11 -22.35 10.14
CA GLN A 313 -23.62 -21.17 9.42
C GLN A 313 -23.17 -20.15 10.46
N PRO A 314 -21.95 -19.58 10.35
CA PRO A 314 -21.59 -18.49 11.23
C PRO A 314 -22.64 -17.40 11.07
N ALA A 315 -23.28 -17.03 12.18
CA ALA A 315 -24.24 -15.92 12.20
C ALA A 315 -23.60 -14.75 11.44
N SER A 316 -24.34 -14.22 10.46
CA SER A 316 -24.01 -12.98 9.77
C SER A 316 -23.50 -11.98 10.81
N PRO A 317 -22.34 -11.33 10.58
CA PRO A 317 -21.73 -10.46 11.57
C PRO A 317 -22.78 -9.49 12.11
N SER A 318 -22.99 -9.55 13.42
CA SER A 318 -23.88 -8.63 14.09
C SER A 318 -23.40 -7.19 13.84
N PRO A 319 -24.34 -6.25 13.71
CA PRO A 319 -24.12 -5.01 13.01
C PRO A 319 -23.68 -3.97 14.04
N SER A 320 -22.38 -3.87 14.33
CA SER A 320 -21.85 -2.84 15.25
C SER A 320 -20.91 -1.85 14.56
N LEU A 321 -21.23 -1.50 13.31
CA LEU A 321 -20.80 -0.24 12.67
C LEU A 321 -21.95 0.79 12.62
N PHE A 322 -23.12 0.45 13.19
CA PHE A 322 -24.23 1.37 13.36
C PHE A 322 -24.02 2.17 14.64
N ASP A 323 -23.18 3.19 14.58
CA ASP A 323 -23.37 4.32 15.47
C ASP A 323 -24.38 5.24 14.76
N GLN A 324 -25.58 5.40 15.32
CA GLN A 324 -26.60 6.37 14.87
C GLN A 324 -27.22 6.16 13.46
N GLY A 325 -27.50 4.92 13.05
CA GLY A 325 -28.27 4.65 11.82
C GLY A 325 -27.53 4.92 10.50
N THR A 326 -26.21 5.14 10.55
CA THR A 326 -25.35 5.33 9.39
C THR A 326 -24.35 4.18 9.30
N LEU A 327 -24.27 3.54 8.13
CA LEU A 327 -23.29 2.50 7.81
C LEU A 327 -22.08 3.14 7.12
N VAL A 328 -20.88 2.96 7.69
CA VAL A 328 -19.63 3.38 7.02
C VAL A 328 -19.04 2.21 6.24
N ALA A 329 -18.78 2.40 4.94
CA ALA A 329 -18.17 1.39 4.07
C ALA A 329 -16.95 1.96 3.33
N ALA A 330 -15.93 1.14 3.10
CA ALA A 330 -14.78 1.52 2.28
C ALA A 330 -15.09 1.29 0.80
N TYR A 331 -14.87 2.31 -0.04
CA TYR A 331 -14.98 2.19 -1.48
C TYR A 331 -13.67 1.67 -2.08
N SER A 332 -13.72 0.48 -2.65
CA SER A 332 -12.63 -0.14 -3.40
C SER A 332 -13.00 -0.29 -4.87
N GLY A 333 -12.48 0.59 -5.74
CA GLY A 333 -12.77 0.50 -7.18
C GLY A 333 -12.44 1.75 -8.01
N SER A 334 -12.75 1.66 -9.31
CA SER A 334 -12.60 2.75 -10.28
C SER A 334 -13.92 3.17 -10.95
N SER A 335 -14.99 2.39 -10.81
CA SER A 335 -16.27 2.57 -11.49
C SER A 335 -16.98 3.89 -11.18
N MET A 336 -16.69 4.50 -10.03
CA MET A 336 -17.27 5.77 -9.58
C MET A 336 -16.30 6.95 -9.72
N LYS A 337 -15.19 6.79 -10.45
CA LYS A 337 -14.33 7.93 -10.77
C LYS A 337 -15.11 8.94 -11.62
N PRO A 338 -14.96 10.25 -11.38
CA PRO A 338 -14.09 10.89 -10.38
C PRO A 338 -14.76 11.14 -9.02
N THR A 339 -16.05 10.83 -8.85
CA THR A 339 -16.87 11.04 -7.65
C THR A 339 -16.21 10.43 -6.41
N PHE A 340 -15.88 9.14 -6.49
CA PHE A 340 -15.09 8.42 -5.49
C PHE A 340 -13.71 8.06 -6.03
N ARG A 341 -12.77 7.94 -5.10
CA ARG A 341 -11.42 7.41 -5.35
C ARG A 341 -11.15 6.30 -4.35
N HIS A 342 -10.26 5.41 -4.74
CA HIS A 342 -9.74 4.37 -3.86
C HIS A 342 -8.65 4.94 -2.95
N PRO A 343 -8.66 4.75 -1.61
CA PRO A 343 -9.75 4.25 -0.75
C PRO A 343 -10.52 5.40 -0.07
N ASP A 344 -11.70 5.77 -0.58
CA ASP A 344 -12.61 6.73 0.06
C ASP A 344 -13.53 5.95 1.02
N LEU A 345 -13.87 6.53 2.17
CA LEU A 345 -14.90 6.00 3.06
C LEU A 345 -16.24 6.63 2.71
N VAL A 346 -17.30 5.84 2.60
CA VAL A 346 -18.65 6.33 2.31
C VAL A 346 -19.56 6.16 3.53
N GLU A 347 -20.39 7.18 3.77
CA GLU A 347 -21.49 7.12 4.73
C GLU A 347 -22.76 6.71 3.97
N VAL A 348 -23.34 5.58 4.38
CA VAL A 348 -24.56 5.00 3.80
C VAL A 348 -25.68 5.10 4.81
N VAL A 349 -26.79 5.72 4.44
CA VAL A 349 -27.99 5.81 5.27
C VAL A 349 -29.13 5.02 4.61
N PRO A 350 -29.86 4.16 5.34
CA PRO A 350 -30.99 3.45 4.78
C PRO A 350 -32.09 4.42 4.31
N TYR A 351 -32.88 4.00 3.33
CA TYR A 351 -33.91 4.88 2.79
C TYR A 351 -35.07 5.10 3.78
N ASN A 352 -35.43 4.11 4.62
CA ASN A 352 -36.49 4.20 5.62
C ASN A 352 -37.73 4.95 5.10
N ASP A 353 -38.37 4.39 4.06
CA ASP A 353 -39.54 4.92 3.35
C ASP A 353 -39.33 6.15 2.45
N ARG A 354 -38.12 6.73 2.42
CA ARG A 354 -37.79 7.75 1.41
C ARG A 354 -37.74 7.12 0.01
N PRO A 355 -38.34 7.76 -1.02
CA PRO A 355 -38.28 7.23 -2.38
C PRO A 355 -36.87 7.38 -2.94
N ILE A 356 -36.38 6.33 -3.60
CA ILE A 356 -35.15 6.36 -4.40
C ILE A 356 -35.39 7.27 -5.60
N ARG A 357 -34.44 8.16 -5.91
CA ARG A 357 -34.56 9.12 -7.03
C ARG A 357 -33.43 8.95 -8.04
N PRO A 358 -33.69 9.22 -9.34
CA PRO A 358 -32.61 9.37 -10.32
C PRO A 358 -31.60 10.42 -9.87
N GLY A 359 -30.32 10.07 -9.93
CA GLY A 359 -29.20 10.87 -9.46
C GLY A 359 -28.67 10.49 -8.08
N ASP A 360 -29.40 9.69 -7.30
CA ASP A 360 -28.92 9.17 -6.02
C ASP A 360 -27.77 8.20 -6.23
N VAL A 361 -26.78 8.23 -5.34
CA VAL A 361 -25.74 7.20 -5.28
C VAL A 361 -26.18 6.17 -4.25
N ILE A 362 -26.27 4.91 -4.66
CA ILE A 362 -26.80 3.84 -3.82
C ILE A 362 -25.76 2.76 -3.56
N TYR A 363 -25.79 2.22 -2.35
CA TYR A 363 -25.06 1.03 -1.96
C TYR A 363 -26.02 -0.16 -1.99
N TYR A 364 -25.70 -1.19 -2.77
CA TYR A 364 -26.61 -2.31 -3.01
C TYR A 364 -25.86 -3.63 -3.12
N GLN A 365 -26.60 -4.73 -2.98
CA GLN A 365 -26.12 -6.09 -3.15
C GLN A 365 -26.68 -6.64 -4.48
N PRO A 366 -25.85 -7.02 -5.46
CA PRO A 366 -26.34 -7.62 -6.70
C PRO A 366 -27.13 -8.91 -6.45
N ALA A 367 -28.25 -9.09 -7.16
CA ALA A 367 -29.13 -10.27 -7.04
C ALA A 367 -28.44 -11.59 -7.44
N THR A 368 -27.42 -11.53 -8.29
CA THR A 368 -26.59 -12.68 -8.69
C THR A 368 -25.67 -13.19 -7.58
N GLY A 369 -25.65 -12.54 -6.41
CA GLY A 369 -24.59 -12.72 -5.41
C GLY A 369 -23.29 -12.04 -5.85
N GLY A 370 -22.44 -11.69 -4.89
CA GLY A 370 -21.15 -11.04 -5.16
C GLY A 370 -20.77 -9.96 -4.16
N GLN A 371 -19.79 -9.13 -4.51
CA GLN A 371 -19.41 -7.95 -3.72
C GLN A 371 -20.49 -6.87 -3.80
N LYS A 372 -20.68 -6.13 -2.71
CA LYS A 372 -21.59 -4.97 -2.67
C LYS A 372 -21.05 -3.88 -3.58
N VAL A 373 -21.96 -3.21 -4.29
CA VAL A 373 -21.63 -2.23 -5.33
C VAL A 373 -22.16 -0.85 -4.94
N ILE A 374 -21.42 0.19 -5.32
CA ILE A 374 -21.84 1.59 -5.21
C ILE A 374 -21.93 2.17 -6.60
N HIS A 375 -23.13 2.46 -7.09
CA HIS A 375 -23.36 3.12 -8.37
C HIS A 375 -24.46 4.18 -8.27
N ARG A 376 -24.54 5.05 -9.29
CA ARG A 376 -25.56 6.09 -9.36
C ARG A 376 -26.81 5.57 -10.06
N VAL A 377 -27.98 5.89 -9.51
CA VAL A 377 -29.26 5.65 -10.16
C VAL A 377 -29.38 6.57 -11.36
N VAL A 378 -29.47 6.00 -12.56
CA VAL A 378 -29.65 6.76 -13.80
C VAL A 378 -31.13 6.87 -14.16
N ARG A 379 -31.92 5.83 -13.91
CA ARG A 379 -33.34 5.79 -14.22
C ARG A 379 -34.08 4.81 -13.33
N ILE A 380 -35.35 5.10 -13.06
CA ILE A 380 -36.28 4.19 -12.38
C ILE A 380 -37.38 3.82 -13.36
N THR A 381 -37.70 2.54 -13.43
CA THR A 381 -38.70 1.98 -14.35
C THR A 381 -39.69 1.11 -13.59
N ALA A 382 -40.81 0.76 -14.20
CA ALA A 382 -41.73 -0.22 -13.63
C ALA A 382 -41.07 -1.58 -13.37
N ASN A 383 -40.04 -1.93 -14.14
CA ASN A 383 -39.33 -3.20 -14.05
C ASN A 383 -38.17 -3.19 -13.04
N GLY A 384 -37.79 -2.01 -12.51
CA GLY A 384 -36.69 -1.87 -11.55
C GLY A 384 -35.86 -0.61 -11.76
N ILE A 385 -34.74 -0.55 -11.02
CA ILE A 385 -33.83 0.59 -10.90
C ILE A 385 -32.60 0.32 -11.77
N ALA A 386 -32.33 1.21 -12.72
CA ALA A 386 -31.12 1.17 -13.53
C ALA A 386 -30.01 1.99 -12.86
N THR A 387 -28.84 1.37 -12.70
CA THR A 387 -27.66 2.00 -12.11
C THR A 387 -26.51 2.10 -13.11
N ARG A 388 -25.60 3.03 -12.86
CA ARG A 388 -24.37 3.19 -13.65
C ARG A 388 -23.26 3.75 -12.77
N GLY A 389 -22.05 3.21 -12.94
CA GLY A 389 -20.85 3.82 -12.39
C GLY A 389 -20.52 5.14 -13.11
N ASP A 390 -20.16 6.20 -12.38
CA ASP A 390 -19.84 7.51 -12.96
C ASP A 390 -18.64 7.49 -13.95
N ASN A 391 -17.83 6.42 -13.94
CA ASN A 391 -16.72 6.17 -14.87
C ASN A 391 -17.05 5.12 -15.95
N ASN A 392 -18.21 4.47 -15.88
CA ASN A 392 -18.59 3.41 -16.80
C ASN A 392 -19.28 4.02 -18.03
N CYS A 393 -18.99 3.46 -19.21
CA CYS A 393 -19.63 3.87 -20.45
C CYS A 393 -21.08 3.32 -20.56
N PRO A 394 -21.32 1.99 -20.44
CA PRO A 394 -22.68 1.44 -20.39
C PRO A 394 -23.31 1.53 -19.00
N GLU A 395 -24.65 1.55 -18.95
CA GLU A 395 -25.43 1.25 -17.73
C GLU A 395 -25.17 -0.20 -17.28
N ASP A 396 -25.41 -0.47 -16.00
CA ASP A 396 -25.33 -1.83 -15.50
C ASP A 396 -26.42 -2.70 -16.16
N PRO A 397 -26.09 -3.91 -16.60
CA PRO A 397 -26.99 -4.72 -17.42
C PRO A 397 -28.22 -5.25 -16.67
N LEU A 398 -28.17 -5.29 -15.33
CA LEU A 398 -29.23 -5.83 -14.49
C LEU A 398 -29.97 -4.71 -13.76
N LEU A 399 -31.30 -4.72 -13.86
CA LEU A 399 -32.16 -3.82 -13.09
C LEU A 399 -32.27 -4.32 -11.64
N LEU A 400 -32.04 -3.40 -10.71
CA LEU A 400 -32.16 -3.69 -9.28
C LEU A 400 -33.60 -3.57 -8.82
N GLN A 401 -33.99 -4.40 -7.86
CA GLN A 401 -35.24 -4.24 -7.13
C GLN A 401 -34.99 -3.36 -5.89
N PRO A 402 -36.00 -2.65 -5.37
CA PRO A 402 -35.84 -1.83 -4.17
C PRO A 402 -35.26 -2.58 -2.97
N ARG A 403 -35.58 -3.89 -2.84
CA ARG A 403 -35.05 -4.78 -1.80
C ARG A 403 -33.55 -5.04 -1.88
N ASP A 404 -32.95 -4.86 -3.05
CA ASP A 404 -31.52 -5.09 -3.27
C ASP A 404 -30.68 -3.89 -2.77
N VAL A 405 -31.34 -2.74 -2.56
CA VAL A 405 -30.73 -1.49 -2.13
C VAL A 405 -30.59 -1.46 -0.61
N ILE A 406 -29.35 -1.33 -0.14
CA ILE A 406 -29.02 -1.24 1.29
C ILE A 406 -29.23 0.19 1.80
N GLY A 407 -28.85 1.20 1.01
CA GLY A 407 -29.03 2.59 1.38
C GLY A 407 -28.45 3.60 0.39
N GLN A 408 -28.63 4.89 0.70
CA GLN A 408 -28.09 6.02 -0.06
C GLN A 408 -26.72 6.41 0.49
N VAL A 409 -25.74 6.64 -0.39
CA VAL A 409 -24.47 7.25 -0.03
C VAL A 409 -24.66 8.77 0.06
N ILE A 410 -24.61 9.31 1.27
CA ILE A 410 -24.86 10.74 1.54
C ILE A 410 -23.57 11.57 1.64
N ALA A 411 -22.46 10.92 1.98
CA ALA A 411 -21.18 11.57 2.11
C ALA A 411 -20.04 10.60 1.83
N ALA A 412 -18.88 11.16 1.49
CA ALA A 412 -17.64 10.43 1.40
C ALA A 412 -16.49 11.21 2.05
N TRP A 413 -15.67 10.48 2.79
CA TRP A 413 -14.45 10.94 3.40
C TRP A 413 -13.26 10.57 2.53
N ARG A 414 -12.40 11.54 2.32
CA ARG A 414 -11.07 11.32 1.76
C ARG A 414 -10.04 11.85 2.74
N TYR A 415 -9.31 10.94 3.38
CA TYR A 415 -8.48 11.27 4.53
C TYR A 415 -9.35 11.93 5.62
N GLU A 416 -9.13 13.20 5.95
CA GLU A 416 -9.96 13.96 6.89
C GLU A 416 -11.09 14.76 6.24
N LYS A 417 -11.09 14.90 4.91
CA LYS A 417 -12.05 15.78 4.25
C LYS A 417 -13.35 15.04 3.96
N ARG A 418 -14.40 15.33 4.72
CA ARG A 418 -15.78 14.96 4.40
C ARG A 418 -16.28 15.77 3.21
N ARG A 419 -16.97 15.11 2.29
CA ARG A 419 -17.66 15.72 1.14
C ARG A 419 -19.06 15.15 1.06
N GLU A 420 -20.05 16.02 0.95
CA GLU A 420 -21.42 15.58 0.71
C GLU A 420 -21.58 15.08 -0.72
N ILE A 421 -22.34 14.01 -0.87
CA ILE A 421 -22.63 13.40 -2.15
C ILE A 421 -24.07 13.77 -2.50
N ALA A 422 -24.20 14.66 -3.48
CA ALA A 422 -25.50 15.09 -3.95
C ALA A 422 -26.27 13.92 -4.58
N GLY A 423 -27.51 13.73 -4.12
CA GLY A 423 -28.51 12.87 -4.73
C GLY A 423 -29.48 13.64 -5.62
N GLY A 424 -30.44 12.94 -6.23
CA GLY A 424 -31.47 13.53 -7.09
C GLY A 424 -30.92 14.36 -8.24
N ILE A 425 -31.65 15.42 -8.62
CA ILE A 425 -31.29 16.34 -9.71
C ILE A 425 -29.91 16.97 -9.49
N ALA A 426 -29.57 17.35 -8.26
CA ALA A 426 -28.26 17.90 -7.94
C ALA A 426 -27.13 16.89 -8.18
N GLY A 427 -27.38 15.61 -7.87
CA GLY A 427 -26.50 14.49 -8.19
C GLY A 427 -26.27 14.35 -9.70
N ILE A 428 -27.35 14.41 -10.49
CA ILE A 428 -27.29 14.39 -11.96
C ILE A 428 -26.42 15.55 -12.47
N CYS A 429 -26.74 16.79 -12.10
CA CYS A 429 -26.00 17.96 -12.54
C CYS A 429 -24.52 17.90 -12.14
N SER A 430 -24.19 17.36 -10.95
CA SER A 430 -22.81 17.25 -10.48
C SER A 430 -21.96 16.35 -11.39
N VAL A 431 -22.52 15.23 -11.87
CA VAL A 431 -21.82 14.32 -12.79
C VAL A 431 -21.69 14.92 -14.17
N TYR A 432 -22.76 15.48 -14.74
CA TYR A 432 -22.69 16.12 -16.06
C TYR A 432 -21.69 17.27 -16.09
N ARG A 433 -21.63 18.10 -15.04
CA ARG A 433 -20.61 19.15 -14.91
C ARG A 433 -19.20 18.57 -14.90
N THR A 434 -19.00 17.47 -14.20
CA THR A 434 -17.68 16.84 -14.08
C THR A 434 -17.25 16.16 -15.38
N TRP A 435 -18.18 15.51 -16.08
CA TRP A 435 -17.97 14.96 -17.42
C TRP A 435 -17.67 16.07 -18.42
N ALA A 436 -18.46 17.14 -18.45
CA ALA A 436 -18.24 18.28 -19.33
C ALA A 436 -16.88 18.95 -19.07
N ALA A 437 -16.48 19.12 -17.81
CA ALA A 437 -15.16 19.67 -17.46
C ALA A 437 -14.00 18.75 -17.90
N ASN A 438 -14.13 17.43 -17.74
CA ASN A 438 -13.14 16.47 -18.19
C ASN A 438 -13.05 16.39 -19.72
N GLU A 439 -14.18 16.48 -20.41
CA GLU A 439 -14.23 16.46 -21.87
C GLU A 439 -13.67 17.76 -22.44
N LEU A 440 -14.04 18.90 -21.87
CA LEU A 440 -13.44 20.21 -22.17
C LEU A 440 -11.92 20.20 -21.94
N TYR A 441 -11.44 19.57 -20.86
CA TYR A 441 -10.00 19.41 -20.62
C TYR A 441 -9.30 18.57 -21.70
N LYS A 442 -9.91 17.46 -22.15
CA LYS A 442 -9.37 16.63 -23.24
C LYS A 442 -9.36 17.38 -24.59
N PHE A 443 -10.45 18.08 -24.90
CA PHE A 443 -10.59 18.88 -26.12
C PHE A 443 -9.67 20.11 -26.13
N ALA A 444 -9.52 20.78 -24.99
CA ALA A 444 -8.64 21.95 -24.86
C ALA A 444 -7.16 21.57 -24.87
N ARG A 445 -6.80 20.35 -24.45
CA ARG A 445 -5.39 19.89 -24.37
C ARG A 445 -4.66 19.95 -25.72
N ALA A 446 -5.29 19.52 -26.82
CA ALA A 446 -4.65 19.50 -28.14
C ALA A 446 -4.36 20.90 -28.72
N PRO A 447 -5.33 21.85 -28.78
CA PRO A 447 -5.05 23.21 -29.22
C PRO A 447 -4.17 23.96 -28.22
N LEU A 448 -4.35 23.80 -26.90
CA LEU A 448 -3.46 24.42 -25.91
C LEU A 448 -2.02 23.91 -26.05
N HIS A 449 -1.82 22.63 -26.35
CA HIS A 449 -0.48 22.08 -26.60
C HIS A 449 0.13 22.64 -27.90
N LYS A 450 -0.65 22.78 -28.98
CA LYS A 450 -0.19 23.40 -30.24
C LYS A 450 0.13 24.89 -30.06
N ILE A 451 -0.75 25.64 -29.39
CA ILE A 451 -0.57 27.06 -29.07
C ILE A 451 0.64 27.24 -28.15
N TYR A 452 0.80 26.38 -27.13
CA TYR A 452 1.96 26.39 -26.24
C TYR A 452 3.28 26.16 -27.00
N HIS A 453 3.34 25.19 -27.92
CA HIS A 453 4.55 24.98 -28.73
C HIS A 453 4.78 26.07 -29.76
N ALA A 454 3.72 26.67 -30.33
CA ALA A 454 3.83 27.81 -31.24
C ALA A 454 4.36 29.06 -30.52
N LEU A 455 3.82 29.36 -29.34
CA LEU A 455 4.30 30.44 -28.47
C LEU A 455 5.74 30.16 -27.99
N ALA A 456 6.07 28.92 -27.66
CA ALA A 456 7.44 28.53 -27.26
C ALA A 456 8.45 28.70 -28.41
N LYS A 457 8.04 28.47 -29.66
CA LYS A 457 8.87 28.72 -30.85
C LYS A 457 9.00 30.20 -31.22
N SER A 458 8.06 31.04 -30.79
CA SER A 458 8.04 32.47 -31.14
C SER A 458 9.06 33.31 -30.37
N GLY A 459 9.62 32.80 -29.26
CA GLY A 459 10.64 33.50 -28.46
C GLY A 459 10.17 34.80 -27.78
N PHE A 460 8.88 35.16 -27.90
CA PHE A 460 8.34 36.46 -27.50
C PHE A 460 8.50 36.78 -26.00
N LEU A 461 8.61 35.75 -25.14
CA LEU A 461 8.72 35.90 -23.69
C LEU A 461 10.16 35.71 -23.16
N ASN A 462 11.15 35.51 -24.03
CA ASN A 462 12.56 35.31 -23.63
C ASN A 462 13.17 36.57 -22.98
N ALA A 463 12.64 37.77 -23.27
CA ALA A 463 13.21 39.05 -22.86
C ALA A 463 12.65 39.63 -21.56
N LEU A 464 11.68 38.97 -20.90
CA LEU A 464 10.91 39.54 -19.79
C LEU A 464 11.20 38.92 -18.41
N LEU A 465 12.28 38.13 -18.25
CA LEU A 465 12.62 37.56 -16.94
C LEU A 465 13.52 38.48 -16.10
N PRO A 466 13.13 38.80 -14.85
CA PRO A 466 14.02 39.41 -13.87
C PRO A 466 15.24 38.51 -13.62
N ALA A 467 16.41 39.11 -13.36
CA ALA A 467 17.67 38.38 -13.08
C ALA A 467 17.55 37.36 -11.92
N SER A 468 16.59 37.53 -11.01
CA SER A 468 16.30 36.62 -9.89
C SER A 468 15.60 35.31 -10.29
N LEU A 469 15.19 35.16 -11.55
CA LEU A 469 14.56 33.96 -12.10
C LEU A 469 15.39 33.30 -13.21
N GLN A 470 16.66 33.71 -13.38
CA GLN A 470 17.55 33.12 -14.37
C GLN A 470 17.79 31.61 -14.10
N PRO A 471 17.55 30.75 -15.09
CA PRO A 471 17.84 29.32 -15.00
C PRO A 471 19.32 29.07 -14.72
N ARG A 472 19.60 28.12 -13.81
CA ARG A 472 20.95 27.62 -13.56
C ARG A 472 21.00 26.13 -13.82
N ILE A 473 22.07 25.68 -14.49
CA ILE A 473 22.30 24.26 -14.74
C ILE A 473 23.09 23.68 -13.56
N TYR A 474 22.58 22.58 -13.02
CA TYR A 474 23.24 21.81 -11.97
C TYR A 474 23.59 20.42 -12.49
N GLU A 475 24.86 20.06 -12.37
CA GLU A 475 25.34 18.70 -12.62
C GLU A 475 25.28 17.88 -11.33
N PHE A 476 24.46 16.84 -11.31
CA PHE A 476 24.42 15.89 -10.19
C PHE A 476 25.21 14.64 -10.55
N LYS A 477 26.41 14.50 -9.96
CA LYS A 477 27.21 13.27 -10.01
C LYS A 477 26.74 12.33 -8.90
N GLN A 478 26.16 11.19 -9.25
CA GLN A 478 25.67 10.19 -8.30
C GLN A 478 26.39 8.85 -8.52
N GLY A 479 27.57 8.68 -7.93
CA GLY A 479 28.35 7.44 -8.00
C GLY A 479 28.65 6.96 -9.43
N ASN A 480 28.58 5.64 -9.67
CA ASN A 480 28.81 5.00 -10.97
C ASN A 480 27.70 5.22 -12.01
N PHE A 481 26.71 6.08 -11.75
CA PHE A 481 25.68 6.43 -12.73
C PHE A 481 26.10 7.64 -13.56
N PRO A 482 25.71 7.71 -14.85
CA PRO A 482 25.98 8.87 -15.69
C PRO A 482 25.44 10.15 -15.05
N SER A 483 26.23 11.23 -15.08
CA SER A 483 25.87 12.51 -14.47
C SER A 483 24.55 13.03 -15.03
N LYS A 484 23.61 13.37 -14.13
CA LYS A 484 22.28 13.87 -14.51
C LYS A 484 22.29 15.40 -14.43
N LEU A 485 22.22 16.05 -15.58
CA LEU A 485 22.06 17.51 -15.65
C LEU A 485 20.60 17.89 -15.41
N LYS A 486 20.40 18.85 -14.52
CA LYS A 486 19.08 19.42 -14.20
C LYS A 486 19.13 20.94 -14.35
N LEU A 487 18.14 21.48 -15.02
CA LEU A 487 17.91 22.91 -15.12
C LEU A 487 17.03 23.35 -13.94
N MET A 488 17.45 24.36 -13.18
CA MET A 488 16.76 24.80 -11.96
C MET A 488 16.56 26.31 -11.93
N VAL A 489 15.41 26.74 -11.40
CA VAL A 489 15.09 28.14 -11.06
C VAL A 489 14.56 28.17 -9.62
N ASN A 490 15.15 29.00 -8.75
CA ASN A 490 14.76 29.16 -7.32
C ASN A 490 14.50 27.83 -6.59
N GLY A 491 15.42 26.87 -6.73
CA GLY A 491 15.35 25.57 -6.04
C GLY A 491 14.36 24.55 -6.64
N ARG A 492 13.68 24.87 -7.75
CA ARG A 492 12.77 23.96 -8.46
C ARG A 492 13.42 23.42 -9.72
N VAL A 493 13.30 22.12 -9.97
CA VAL A 493 13.75 21.49 -11.23
C VAL A 493 12.75 21.84 -12.32
N ILE A 494 13.20 22.60 -13.31
CA ILE A 494 12.39 23.07 -14.43
C ILE A 494 12.69 22.32 -15.74
N GLY A 495 13.83 21.63 -15.82
CA GLY A 495 14.15 20.75 -16.94
C GLY A 495 15.21 19.69 -16.60
N ARG A 496 15.28 18.64 -17.40
CA ARG A 496 16.23 17.52 -17.26
C ARG A 496 16.87 17.24 -18.62
N TYR A 497 18.15 16.89 -18.64
CA TYR A 497 18.79 16.42 -19.86
C TYR A 497 18.56 14.92 -20.02
N ASP A 498 17.97 14.51 -21.15
CA ASP A 498 17.87 13.10 -21.54
C ASP A 498 19.13 12.72 -22.32
N SER A 499 20.00 11.93 -21.69
CA SER A 499 21.25 11.44 -22.28
C SER A 499 21.06 10.43 -23.41
N LEU A 500 19.91 9.74 -23.48
CA LEU A 500 19.60 8.78 -24.54
C LEU A 500 19.16 9.50 -25.81
N GLN A 501 18.33 10.54 -25.67
CA GLN A 501 17.81 11.31 -26.80
C GLN A 501 18.67 12.53 -27.16
N LYS A 502 19.66 12.88 -26.34
CA LYS A 502 20.49 14.10 -26.45
C LYS A 502 19.66 15.39 -26.49
N LEU A 503 18.57 15.43 -25.71
CA LEU A 503 17.62 16.54 -25.70
C LEU A 503 17.29 16.99 -24.29
N TRP A 504 17.03 18.30 -24.14
CA TRP A 504 16.53 18.87 -22.90
C TRP A 504 15.01 18.73 -22.80
N GLU A 505 14.56 18.00 -21.79
CA GLU A 505 13.16 17.91 -21.40
C GLU A 505 12.81 19.04 -20.42
N ILE A 506 12.14 20.08 -20.91
CA ILE A 506 11.71 21.22 -20.10
C ILE A 506 10.23 21.08 -19.74
N THR A 507 9.93 21.20 -18.45
CA THR A 507 8.54 21.18 -17.95
C THR A 507 7.79 22.46 -18.32
N PRO A 508 6.53 22.39 -18.77
CA PRO A 508 5.70 23.59 -18.92
C PRO A 508 5.52 24.36 -17.61
N PRO A 509 5.46 25.70 -17.62
CA PRO A 509 5.45 26.60 -18.79
C PRO A 509 6.84 27.07 -19.27
N TRP A 510 7.93 26.53 -18.73
CA TRP A 510 9.28 27.11 -18.85
C TRP A 510 9.86 27.09 -20.28
N ARG A 511 9.29 26.29 -21.19
CA ARG A 511 9.70 26.27 -22.61
C ARG A 511 9.31 27.55 -23.37
N LEU A 512 8.42 28.37 -22.81
CA LEU A 512 8.04 29.68 -23.36
C LEU A 512 9.12 30.76 -23.15
N ILE A 513 10.03 30.51 -22.21
CA ILE A 513 10.95 31.49 -21.64
C ILE A 513 12.42 31.11 -21.95
N ILE A 514 12.67 29.81 -22.10
CA ILE A 514 14.02 29.25 -22.18
C ILE A 514 14.26 28.78 -23.60
N ASP A 515 15.24 29.41 -24.26
CA ASP A 515 15.71 28.96 -25.55
C ASP A 515 16.54 27.68 -25.39
N VAL A 516 15.91 26.55 -25.75
CA VAL A 516 16.52 25.22 -25.65
C VAL A 516 17.75 25.08 -26.54
N SER A 517 17.86 25.89 -27.61
CA SER A 517 18.99 25.84 -28.53
C SER A 517 20.29 26.43 -27.97
N GLN A 518 20.18 27.28 -26.92
CA GLN A 518 21.33 27.88 -26.25
C GLN A 518 21.81 27.11 -25.03
N LEU A 519 21.10 26.04 -24.63
CA LEU A 519 21.53 25.20 -23.52
C LEU A 519 22.72 24.32 -23.95
N PRO A 520 23.76 24.17 -23.09
CA PRO A 520 24.95 23.39 -23.42
C PRO A 520 24.61 21.91 -23.66
N ASP A 521 25.25 21.33 -24.68
CA ASP A 521 25.23 19.89 -24.94
C ASP A 521 26.47 19.24 -24.29
N PRO A 522 26.30 18.42 -23.24
CA PRO A 522 27.42 17.74 -22.57
C PRO A 522 28.21 16.79 -23.47
N ALA A 523 27.68 16.38 -24.64
CA ALA A 523 28.43 15.57 -25.60
C ALA A 523 29.51 16.35 -26.37
N ARG A 524 29.52 17.70 -26.29
CA ARG A 524 30.46 18.57 -27.02
C ARG A 524 31.50 19.27 -26.16
N SER A 525 31.48 19.13 -24.84
CA SER A 525 32.47 19.77 -23.95
C SER A 525 33.25 18.72 -23.14
N PRO A 526 34.59 18.62 -23.28
CA PRO A 526 35.39 17.71 -22.49
C PRO A 526 35.47 18.18 -21.03
N ALA A 527 35.50 17.18 -20.13
CA ALA A 527 35.41 17.32 -18.69
C ALA A 527 36.44 18.29 -18.10
N HIS A 528 35.97 19.30 -17.34
CA HIS A 528 36.79 19.89 -16.30
C HIS A 528 36.63 19.06 -15.01
N GLY A 529 37.70 18.34 -14.69
CA GLY A 529 37.89 17.70 -13.39
C GLY A 529 38.00 18.75 -12.29
N GLY A 530 37.09 18.69 -11.33
CA GLY A 530 37.11 19.50 -10.13
C GLY A 530 35.89 19.22 -9.27
N GLN A 531 36.09 18.77 -8.03
CA GLN A 531 35.04 18.59 -7.02
C GLN A 531 34.47 19.95 -6.60
N LYS A 532 33.60 20.56 -7.42
CA LYS A 532 32.71 21.66 -7.02
C LYS A 532 31.41 21.53 -7.80
N ASN A 533 30.28 21.72 -7.12
CA ASN A 533 28.98 21.95 -7.77
C ASN A 533 29.09 23.25 -8.57
N THR A 534 29.50 23.16 -9.84
CA THR A 534 29.61 24.31 -10.72
C THR A 534 28.23 24.62 -11.29
N SER A 535 27.65 25.74 -10.85
CA SER A 535 26.48 26.32 -11.51
C SER A 535 26.94 27.10 -12.72
N ILE A 536 26.47 26.73 -13.91
CA ILE A 536 26.67 27.53 -15.13
C ILE A 536 25.42 28.41 -15.29
N PRO A 537 25.54 29.74 -15.32
CA PRO A 537 24.43 30.61 -15.69
C PRO A 537 24.05 30.37 -17.16
N VAL A 538 22.74 30.29 -17.42
CA VAL A 538 22.19 30.15 -18.79
C VAL A 538 22.07 31.50 -19.45
#